data_AF-A0A1Q7SXI6-F1
#
_entry.id   AF-A0A1Q7SXI6-F1
#
_cell.length_a   1.000
_cell.length_b   1.000
_cell.length_c   1.000
_cell.angle_alpha   90.00
_cell.angle_beta   90.00
_cell.angle_gamma   90.00
#
_symmetry.space_group_name_H-M   'P 1'
#
loop_
_entity.id
_entity.type
_entity.pdbx_description
1 polymer ?
#
loop_
_entity_poly.entity_id
_entity_poly.type
_entity_poly.pdbx_seq_one_letter_code
_entity_poly.pdbx_strand_id
1 'polypeptide(L)'
;MSVLDGLPVTAFAVPTIEQAIEVLSSSPIDLIFCEERVTDGFYRELLSAVHRHNLMIRFVLILCTGKWEECLEAMRLGVADVLQCPLEPSDINLTLVRTMRAKNYANGAFYESPGCALGTLTPEYAGGVGKLRMLIRRPTA
;
A
#
# COMPACT_ATOMS: atom_id res chain seq x y z
N MET A 1 -16.65 0.66 13.26
CA MET A 1 -15.67 -0.40 13.01
C MET A 1 -14.75 0.07 11.91
N SER A 2 -13.47 0.22 12.21
CA SER A 2 -12.48 0.55 11.19
C SER A 2 -12.12 -0.73 10.43
N VAL A 3 -11.83 -0.62 9.13
CA VAL A 3 -11.42 -1.74 8.27
C VAL A 3 -10.18 -2.49 8.79
N LEU A 4 -9.46 -1.89 9.76
CA LEU A 4 -8.20 -2.37 10.30
C LEU A 4 -8.35 -3.06 11.66
N ASP A 5 -9.55 -3.03 12.25
CA ASP A 5 -9.81 -3.62 13.56
C ASP A 5 -9.57 -5.15 13.49
N GLY A 6 -8.60 -5.66 14.24
CA GLY A 6 -8.27 -7.10 14.30
C GLY A 6 -7.08 -7.55 13.42
N LEU A 7 -6.45 -6.65 12.68
CA LEU A 7 -5.25 -6.95 11.88
C LEU A 7 -3.98 -6.50 12.63
N PRO A 8 -2.86 -7.26 12.59
CA PRO A 8 -1.60 -6.90 13.24
C PRO A 8 -0.84 -5.80 12.48
N VAL A 9 -1.50 -4.67 12.25
CA VAL A 9 -1.03 -3.54 11.43
C VAL A 9 -0.95 -2.30 12.30
N THR A 10 0.13 -1.52 12.16
CA THR A 10 0.21 -0.15 12.67
C THR A 10 -0.12 0.79 11.53
N ALA A 11 -1.14 1.62 11.70
CA ALA A 11 -1.46 2.65 10.73
C ALA A 11 -1.01 4.02 11.24
N PHE A 12 -0.39 4.79 10.36
CA PHE A 12 -0.14 6.22 10.49
C PHE A 12 -1.10 6.92 9.54
N ALA A 13 -1.72 8.01 9.98
CA ALA A 13 -2.53 8.84 9.09
C ALA A 13 -1.98 10.26 9.08
N VAL A 14 -1.61 10.73 7.88
CA VAL A 14 -1.00 12.05 7.69
C VAL A 14 -1.70 12.80 6.54
N PRO A 15 -2.02 14.10 6.72
CA PRO A 15 -2.64 14.92 5.69
C PRO A 15 -1.68 15.51 4.64
N THR A 16 -0.37 15.53 4.89
CA THR A 16 0.63 16.22 4.04
C THR A 16 1.79 15.31 3.63
N ILE A 17 2.45 15.65 2.52
CA ILE A 17 3.67 15.00 2.03
C ILE A 17 4.80 15.21 3.03
N GLU A 18 4.93 16.41 3.58
CA GLU A 18 5.95 16.71 4.60
C GLU A 18 5.87 15.73 5.79
N GLN A 19 4.69 15.55 6.37
CA GLN A 19 4.49 14.61 7.47
C GLN A 19 4.67 13.15 7.05
N ALA A 20 4.30 12.80 5.80
CA ALA A 20 4.58 11.48 5.26
C ALA A 20 6.08 11.20 5.21
N ILE A 21 6.90 12.17 4.78
CA ILE A 21 8.36 12.06 4.74
C ILE A 21 8.94 11.92 6.16
N GLU A 22 8.43 12.66 7.15
CA GLU A 22 8.83 12.51 8.55
C GLU A 22 8.56 11.10 9.10
N VAL A 23 7.37 10.55 8.79
CA VAL A 23 7.02 9.17 9.18
C VAL A 23 7.92 8.16 8.46
N LEU A 24 8.17 8.34 7.16
CA LEU A 24 9.06 7.47 6.39
C LEU A 24 10.50 7.48 6.89
N SER A 25 10.95 8.61 7.45
CA SER A 25 12.30 8.76 8.01
C SER A 25 12.45 8.15 9.40
N SER A 26 11.35 8.05 10.15
CA SER A 26 11.34 7.59 11.56
C SER A 26 10.82 6.16 11.74
N SER A 27 10.13 5.62 10.74
CA SER A 27 9.49 4.30 10.82
C SER A 27 9.66 3.51 9.51
N PRO A 28 10.00 2.21 9.58
CA PRO A 28 9.91 1.34 8.42
C PRO A 28 8.44 1.18 8.02
N ILE A 29 8.05 1.78 6.90
CA ILE A 29 6.73 1.61 6.28
C ILE A 29 6.85 0.48 5.25
N ASP A 30 5.81 -0.34 5.12
CA ASP A 30 5.77 -1.43 4.14
C ASP A 30 4.81 -1.10 2.98
N LEU A 31 3.77 -0.32 3.27
CA LEU A 31 2.66 -0.03 2.38
C LEU A 31 2.18 1.41 2.57
N ILE A 32 2.00 2.13 1.46
CA ILE A 32 1.43 3.48 1.44
C ILE A 32 0.14 3.43 0.63
N PHE A 33 -0.93 3.99 1.19
CA PHE A 33 -2.13 4.37 0.46
C PHE A 33 -2.16 5.90 0.32
N CYS A 34 -2.11 6.39 -0.92
CA CYS A 34 -2.07 7.83 -1.21
C CYS A 34 -3.15 8.17 -2.23
N GLU A 35 -3.89 9.25 -1.98
CA GLU A 35 -4.82 9.81 -2.97
C GLU A 35 -4.06 10.62 -4.02
N GLU A 36 -4.66 10.79 -5.20
CA GLU A 36 -4.07 11.57 -6.30
C GLU A 36 -3.60 12.97 -5.87
N ARG A 37 -4.43 13.65 -5.08
CA ARG A 37 -4.15 14.98 -4.52
C ARG A 37 -4.07 14.92 -3.02
N VAL A 38 -2.99 15.47 -2.49
CA VAL A 38 -2.76 15.67 -1.06
C VAL A 38 -2.77 17.17 -0.76
N THR A 39 -2.82 17.53 0.52
CA THR A 39 -3.07 18.92 0.94
C THR A 39 -2.04 19.92 0.40
N ASP A 40 -0.79 19.47 0.30
CA ASP A 40 0.40 20.24 -0.07
C ASP A 40 0.99 19.81 -1.44
N GLY A 41 0.29 18.97 -2.22
CA GLY A 41 0.80 18.51 -3.51
C GLY A 41 0.01 17.39 -4.18
N PHE A 42 0.69 16.67 -5.07
CA PHE A 42 0.24 15.48 -5.77
C PHE A 42 1.01 14.25 -5.33
N TYR A 43 0.40 13.08 -5.49
CA TYR A 43 1.03 11.80 -5.14
C TYR A 43 2.42 11.59 -5.76
N ARG A 44 2.68 12.19 -6.93
CA ARG A 44 3.94 12.03 -7.69
C ARG A 44 5.14 12.57 -6.93
N GLU A 45 4.98 13.63 -6.13
CA GLU A 45 6.09 14.15 -5.33
C GLU A 45 6.45 13.19 -4.18
N LEU A 46 5.45 12.60 -3.52
CA LEU A 46 5.67 11.58 -2.50
C LEU A 46 6.26 10.30 -3.11
N LEU A 47 5.74 9.85 -4.26
CA LEU A 47 6.26 8.70 -4.99
C LEU A 47 7.73 8.90 -5.38
N SER A 48 8.09 10.09 -5.85
CA SER A 48 9.48 10.46 -6.15
C SER A 48 10.37 10.42 -4.90
N ALA A 49 9.89 10.88 -3.75
CA ALA A 49 10.61 10.75 -2.48
C ALA A 49 10.85 9.27 -2.11
N VAL A 50 9.83 8.42 -2.21
CA VAL A 50 9.95 6.97 -1.94
C VAL A 50 10.99 6.32 -2.86
N HIS A 51 10.97 6.63 -4.16
CA HIS A 51 11.96 6.14 -5.11
C HIS A 51 13.38 6.62 -4.81
N ARG A 52 13.56 7.90 -4.46
CA ARG A 52 14.89 8.45 -4.13
C ARG A 52 15.52 7.80 -2.91
N HIS A 53 14.71 7.38 -1.94
CA HIS A 53 15.19 6.65 -0.77
C HIS A 53 15.35 5.14 -1.01
N ASN A 54 15.10 4.66 -2.25
CA ASN A 54 15.16 3.26 -2.68
C ASN A 54 14.47 2.29 -1.71
N LEU A 55 13.35 2.74 -1.15
CA LEU A 55 12.61 1.98 -0.15
C LEU A 55 11.79 0.91 -0.90
N MET A 56 11.84 -0.34 -0.43
CA MET A 56 11.02 -1.44 -0.97
C MET A 56 9.54 -1.33 -0.55
N ILE A 57 9.01 -0.11 -0.52
CA ILE A 57 7.66 0.21 -0.09
C ILE A 57 6.70 0.01 -1.25
N ARG A 58 5.59 -0.68 -0.98
CA ARG A 58 4.49 -0.74 -1.94
C ARG A 58 3.70 0.55 -1.89
N PHE A 59 3.68 1.27 -3.00
CA PHE A 59 2.91 2.49 -3.15
C PHE A 59 1.60 2.20 -3.87
N VAL A 60 0.47 2.42 -3.22
CA VAL A 60 -0.87 2.20 -3.78
C VAL A 60 -1.56 3.55 -3.95
N LEU A 61 -1.92 3.85 -5.19
CA LEU A 61 -2.59 5.10 -5.54
C LEU A 61 -4.11 4.93 -5.47
N ILE A 62 -4.81 5.92 -4.94
CA ILE A 62 -6.27 6.01 -4.94
C ILE A 62 -6.67 7.11 -5.91
N LEU A 63 -7.31 6.74 -7.01
CA LEU A 63 -7.81 7.64 -8.04
C LEU A 63 -9.33 7.82 -7.93
N CYS A 64 -9.79 9.07 -7.82
CA CYS A 64 -11.24 9.36 -7.80
C CYS A 64 -11.80 9.86 -9.14
N THR A 65 -10.95 10.02 -10.16
CA THR A 65 -11.32 10.53 -11.49
C THR A 65 -11.87 9.46 -12.43
N GLY A 66 -11.55 8.18 -12.17
CA GLY A 66 -11.98 7.03 -12.98
C GLY A 66 -11.38 6.95 -14.38
N LYS A 67 -10.42 7.82 -14.75
CA LYS A 67 -9.84 7.82 -16.11
C LYS A 67 -8.79 6.74 -16.28
N TRP A 68 -8.90 5.97 -17.35
CA TRP A 68 -7.98 4.87 -17.66
C TRP A 68 -6.55 5.36 -17.93
N GLU A 69 -6.42 6.51 -18.58
CA GLU A 69 -5.13 7.13 -18.92
C GLU A 69 -4.32 7.45 -17.66
N GLU A 70 -4.99 7.98 -16.62
CA GLU A 70 -4.35 8.33 -15.36
C GLU A 70 -3.88 7.08 -14.59
N CYS A 71 -4.64 5.98 -14.67
CA CYS A 71 -4.23 4.69 -14.14
C CYS A 71 -2.98 4.15 -14.87
N LEU A 72 -2.99 4.16 -16.20
CA LEU A 72 -1.84 3.74 -17.00
C LEU A 72 -0.59 4.57 -16.72
N GLU A 73 -0.74 5.89 -16.58
CA GLU A 73 0.36 6.76 -16.19
C GLU A 73 0.90 6.43 -14.81
N ALA A 74 0.04 6.22 -13.81
CA ALA A 74 0.45 5.84 -12.47
C ALA A 74 1.23 4.52 -12.47
N MET A 75 0.76 3.51 -13.21
CA MET A 75 1.48 2.24 -13.38
C MET A 75 2.86 2.43 -14.00
N ARG A 76 3.00 3.30 -15.01
CA ARG A 76 4.30 3.62 -15.63
C ARG A 76 5.26 4.31 -14.66
N LEU A 77 4.75 5.02 -13.67
CA LEU A 77 5.55 5.63 -12.61
C LEU A 77 5.97 4.65 -11.51
N GLY A 78 5.55 3.38 -11.58
CA GLY A 78 5.97 2.35 -10.63
C GLY A 78 5.11 2.24 -9.37
N VAL A 79 3.86 2.73 -9.38
CA VAL A 79 2.92 2.37 -8.31
C VAL A 79 2.67 0.86 -8.33
N ALA A 80 2.51 0.26 -7.15
CA ALA A 80 2.30 -1.18 -6.99
C ALA A 80 0.86 -1.61 -7.32
N ASP A 81 -0.12 -0.74 -7.04
CA ASP A 81 -1.53 -0.97 -7.35
C ASP A 81 -2.27 0.38 -7.47
N VAL A 82 -3.42 0.38 -8.13
CA VAL A 82 -4.31 1.54 -8.26
C VAL A 82 -5.71 1.14 -7.84
N LEU A 83 -6.23 1.80 -6.81
CA LEU A 83 -7.60 1.65 -6.34
C LEU A 83 -8.45 2.83 -6.84
N GLN A 84 -9.74 2.57 -7.10
CA GLN A 84 -10.67 3.60 -7.57
C GLN A 84 -11.64 4.02 -6.46
N CYS A 85 -12.03 5.30 -6.47
CA CYS A 85 -13.10 5.78 -5.61
C CYS A 85 -14.48 5.45 -6.22
N PRO A 86 -15.52 5.19 -5.39
CA PRO A 86 -15.46 5.11 -3.93
C PRO A 86 -14.67 3.89 -3.45
N LEU A 87 -13.83 4.09 -2.42
CA LEU A 87 -12.93 3.05 -1.92
C LEU A 87 -13.70 2.05 -1.06
N GLU A 88 -13.80 0.80 -1.51
CA GLU A 88 -14.47 -0.24 -0.73
C GLU A 88 -13.52 -0.81 0.33
N PRO A 89 -14.00 -1.14 1.54
CA PRO A 89 -13.22 -1.83 2.56
C PRO A 89 -12.52 -3.10 2.06
N SER A 90 -13.15 -3.83 1.14
CA SER A 90 -12.60 -5.02 0.51
C SER A 90 -11.33 -4.75 -0.29
N ASP A 91 -11.22 -3.58 -0.93
CA ASP A 91 -10.08 -3.25 -1.78
C ASP A 91 -8.82 -3.01 -0.94
N ILE A 92 -8.99 -2.31 0.18
CA ILE A 92 -7.92 -2.09 1.18
C ILE A 92 -7.48 -3.44 1.75
N ASN A 93 -8.44 -4.27 2.17
CA ASN A 93 -8.16 -5.59 2.75
C ASN A 93 -7.43 -6.51 1.77
N LEU A 94 -7.86 -6.56 0.52
CA LEU A 94 -7.22 -7.38 -0.50
C LEU A 94 -5.78 -6.92 -0.77
N THR A 95 -5.58 -5.60 -0.88
CA THR A 95 -4.25 -4.99 -1.07
C THR A 95 -3.32 -5.30 0.10
N LEU A 96 -3.85 -5.23 1.32
CA LEU A 96 -3.15 -5.55 2.55
C LEU A 96 -2.73 -7.02 2.59
N VAL A 97 -3.65 -7.95 2.33
CA VAL A 97 -3.38 -9.40 2.28
C VAL A 97 -2.33 -9.72 1.21
N ARG A 98 -2.44 -9.14 0.01
CA ARG A 98 -1.46 -9.29 -1.08
C ARG A 98 -0.07 -8.82 -0.64
N THR A 99 0.00 -7.72 0.10
CA THR A 99 1.25 -7.15 0.60
C THR A 99 1.88 -8.01 1.69
N MET A 100 1.09 -8.49 2.67
CA MET A 100 1.57 -9.39 3.71
C MET A 100 2.08 -10.72 3.13
N ARG A 101 1.36 -11.30 2.16
CA ARG A 101 1.81 -12.51 1.47
C ARG A 101 3.13 -12.29 0.75
N ALA A 102 3.25 -11.23 -0.03
CA ALA A 102 4.48 -10.94 -0.76
C ALA A 102 5.69 -10.71 0.16
N LYS A 103 5.49 -10.10 1.33
CA LYS A 103 6.53 -9.94 2.34
C LYS A 103 6.97 -11.28 2.93
N ASN A 104 6.02 -12.19 3.17
CA ASN A 104 6.33 -13.54 3.63
C ASN A 104 7.10 -14.35 2.58
N TYR A 105 6.78 -14.19 1.29
CA TYR A 105 7.52 -14.83 0.20
C TYR A 105 8.91 -14.20 -0.02
N ALA A 106 9.06 -12.88 0.10
CA ALA A 106 10.35 -12.21 -0.02
C ALA A 106 11.34 -12.59 1.10
N ASN A 107 10.83 -12.97 2.27
CA ASN A 107 11.64 -13.41 3.41
C ASN A 107 12.06 -14.89 3.31
N GLY A 108 11.54 -15.65 2.33
CA GLY A 108 11.75 -17.08 2.17
C GLY A 108 12.21 -17.44 0.76
N ALA A 109 13.43 -17.04 0.39
CA ALA A 109 14.17 -17.48 -0.79
C ALA A 109 13.52 -17.24 -2.19
N PHE A 110 14.39 -16.97 -3.16
CA PHE A 110 14.07 -16.91 -4.59
C PHE A 110 13.26 -18.15 -5.04
N TYR A 111 12.10 -17.95 -5.67
CA TYR A 111 11.57 -18.92 -6.62
C TYR A 111 10.62 -18.28 -7.66
N GLU A 112 10.74 -18.81 -8.88
CA GLU A 112 9.98 -18.53 -10.09
C GLU A 112 8.47 -18.72 -9.89
N SER A 113 7.67 -17.98 -10.65
CA SER A 113 6.22 -18.16 -10.70
C SER A 113 5.82 -19.62 -10.96
N PRO A 114 4.94 -20.22 -10.15
CA PRO A 114 4.04 -21.25 -10.64
C PRO A 114 2.72 -20.59 -11.05
N GLY A 115 2.32 -20.87 -12.28
CA GLY A 115 1.06 -20.44 -12.84
C GLY A 115 -0.16 -20.87 -12.02
N CYS A 116 -1.28 -20.24 -12.38
CA CYS A 116 -2.65 -20.54 -11.96
C CYS A 116 -2.85 -21.93 -11.35
N ALA A 117 -3.07 -21.99 -10.04
CA ALA A 117 -3.77 -23.09 -9.41
C ALA A 117 -4.69 -22.54 -8.33
N LEU A 118 -5.98 -22.55 -8.62
CA LEU A 118 -7.05 -22.46 -7.62
C LEU A 118 -6.87 -23.64 -6.67
N GLY A 119 -6.49 -23.38 -5.43
CA GLY A 119 -6.30 -24.40 -4.40
C GLY A 119 -6.62 -23.82 -3.04
N THR A 120 -7.62 -24.42 -2.39
CA THR A 120 -8.15 -24.11 -1.06
C THR A 120 -7.04 -23.97 -0.01
N LEU A 121 -6.97 -22.83 0.66
CA LEU A 121 -6.08 -22.62 1.81
C LEU A 121 -6.91 -22.44 3.08
N THR A 122 -6.94 -23.48 3.92
CA THR A 122 -7.21 -23.34 5.35
C THR A 122 -6.03 -22.61 5.97
N PRO A 123 -6.21 -21.52 6.74
CA PRO A 123 -5.07 -20.83 7.27
C PRO A 123 -4.79 -21.23 8.71
N GLU A 124 -3.84 -22.14 8.87
CA GLU A 124 -3.11 -22.27 10.13
C GLU A 124 -2.01 -21.18 10.14
N TYR A 125 -2.37 -20.02 10.70
CA TYR A 125 -1.48 -18.87 10.85
C TYR A 125 -0.50 -19.10 12.01
N ALA A 126 0.50 -19.96 11.81
CA ALA A 126 1.61 -20.16 12.74
C ALA A 126 2.93 -19.71 12.08
N GLY A 127 3.07 -18.40 11.92
CA GLY A 127 4.30 -17.76 11.47
C GLY A 127 4.27 -16.30 11.87
N GLY A 128 5.10 -15.91 12.84
CA GLY A 128 5.13 -14.57 13.41
C GLY A 128 5.32 -13.51 12.33
N VAL A 129 4.24 -12.82 11.97
CA VAL A 129 4.26 -11.74 10.99
C VAL A 129 4.82 -10.50 11.68
N GLY A 130 5.92 -9.95 11.16
CA GLY A 130 6.38 -8.64 11.58
C GLY A 130 5.25 -7.62 11.43
N LYS A 131 5.08 -6.74 12.42
CA LYS A 131 4.02 -5.71 12.46
C LYS A 131 4.07 -4.87 11.18
N LEU A 132 3.05 -5.00 10.31
CA LEU A 132 3.00 -4.23 9.07
C LEU A 132 2.75 -2.76 9.43
N ARG A 133 3.52 -1.83 8.87
CA ARG A 133 3.28 -0.40 9.07
C ARG A 133 2.76 0.23 7.79
N MET A 134 1.64 0.94 7.91
CA MET A 134 0.87 1.48 6.81
C MET A 134 0.68 2.98 6.98
N LEU A 135 0.81 3.75 5.91
CA LEU A 135 0.44 5.16 5.86
C LEU A 135 -0.88 5.32 5.10
N ILE A 136 -1.92 5.85 5.76
CA ILE A 136 -3.25 6.09 5.16
C ILE A 136 -3.57 7.57 5.22
N ARG A 137 -3.91 8.19 4.10
CA ARG A 137 -4.59 9.48 4.13
C ARG A 137 -6.09 9.24 4.27
N ARG A 138 -6.72 9.75 5.34
CA ARG A 138 -8.19 9.90 5.40
C ARG A 138 -8.57 11.25 4.78
N PRO A 139 -9.77 11.37 4.19
CA PRO A 139 -10.30 12.67 3.77
C PRO A 139 -10.52 13.55 5.01
N THR A 140 -10.01 14.78 4.96
CA THR A 140 -10.63 15.88 5.70
C THR A 140 -12.02 16.10 5.10
N ALA A 141 -13.05 15.94 5.93
CA ALA A 141 -14.39 16.42 5.62
C ALA A 141 -14.39 17.94 5.39
#